data_AF-A0A3P2EJ01-F1
#
_entry.id   AF-A0A3P2EJ01-F1
#
_cell.length_a   1.000
_cell.length_b   1.000
_cell.length_c   1.000
_cell.angle_alpha   90.00
_cell.angle_beta   90.00
_cell.angle_gamma   90.00
#
_symmetry.space_group_name_H-M   'P 1'
#
loop_
_entity.id
_entity.type
_entity.pdbx_description
1 polymer ?
#
loop_
_entity_poly.entity_id
_entity_poly.type
_entity_poly.pdbx_seq_one_letter_code
_entity_poly.pdbx_strand_id
1 'polypeptide(L)' 'MVMERWDPETRTHDRFVIDRVTASSNMLTLKDRDGVRLDLKVSAVDSQWTLFRAETLPVAEGNVWRCSGRYRTHA' A
#
# COMPACT_ATOMS: atom_id res chain seq x y z
N MET A 1 7.03 -4.36 0.43
CA MET A 1 5.87 -3.89 1.21
C MET A 1 5.12 -2.86 0.38
N VAL A 2 3.79 -2.78 0.53
CA VAL A 2 2.92 -1.84 -0.18
C VAL A 2 2.22 -0.97 0.86
N MET A 3 2.08 0.32 0.59
CA MET A 3 1.29 1.23 1.40
C MET A 3 0.17 1.82 0.57
N GLU A 4 -1.00 1.98 1.18
CA GLU A 4 -2.12 2.70 0.57
C GLU A 4 -2.51 3.88 1.44
N ARG A 5 -2.78 5.03 0.83
CA ARG A 5 -3.32 6.22 1.50
C ARG A 5 -4.76 6.45 1.06
N TRP A 6 -5.67 6.59 2.00
CA TRP A 6 -7.03 7.03 1.73
C TRP A 6 -7.07 8.53 1.43
N ASP A 7 -7.54 8.90 0.25
CA ASP A 7 -7.85 10.28 -0.12
C ASP A 7 -9.36 10.52 0.11
N PRO A 8 -9.74 11.40 1.06
CA PRO A 8 -11.15 11.69 1.35
C PRO A 8 -11.86 12.45 0.23
N GLU A 9 -11.15 13.24 -0.58
CA GLU A 9 -11.74 14.08 -1.63
C GLU A 9 -12.20 13.23 -2.80
N THR A 10 -11.29 12.39 -3.30
CA THR A 10 -11.55 11.48 -4.41
C THR A 10 -12.18 10.16 -3.96
N ARG A 11 -12.16 9.87 -2.64
CA ARG A 11 -12.62 8.62 -2.02
C ARG A 11 -11.90 7.39 -2.61
N THR A 12 -10.63 7.58 -3.00
CA THR A 12 -9.77 6.52 -3.55
C THR A 12 -8.63 6.17 -2.61
N HIS A 13 -8.00 5.01 -2.85
CA HIS A 13 -6.75 4.66 -2.19
C HIS A 13 -5.61 4.84 -3.19
N ASP A 14 -4.68 5.74 -2.86
CA ASP A 14 -3.43 5.89 -3.59
C ASP A 14 -2.48 4.79 -3.16
N ARG A 15 -1.99 4.00 -4.11
CA ARG A 15 -1.14 2.84 -3.84
C ARG A 15 0.33 3.14 -4.14
N PHE A 16 1.18 2.84 -3.18
CA PHE A 16 2.62 3.03 -3.24
C PHE A 16 3.38 1.76 -2.84
N VAL A 17 4.56 1.58 -3.43
CA VAL A 17 5.53 0.55 -3.02
C VAL A 17 6.61 1.22 -2.20
N ILE A 18 6.98 0.62 -1.07
CA ILE A 18 8.14 1.07 -0.30
C ILE A 18 9.41 0.64 -1.05
N ASP A 19 10.14 1.62 -1.58
CA ASP A 19 11.39 1.43 -2.32
C ASP A 19 12.60 1.41 -1.38
N ARG A 20 12.63 2.29 -0.37
CA ARG A 20 13.71 2.37 0.61
C ARG A 20 13.22 2.78 1.99
N VAL A 21 13.86 2.23 3.02
CA VAL A 21 13.70 2.66 4.42
C VAL A 21 15.04 3.22 4.89
N THR A 22 15.04 4.48 5.34
CA THR A 22 16.22 5.16 5.87
C THR A 22 16.07 5.33 7.38
N ALA A 23 16.70 4.44 8.14
CA ALA A 23 16.56 4.38 9.59
C ALA A 23 17.12 5.62 10.30
N SER A 24 18.26 6.16 9.85
CA SER A 24 18.92 7.31 10.48
C SER A 24 18.03 8.56 10.55
N SER A 25 17.14 8.73 9.57
CA SER A 25 16.24 9.87 9.48
C SER A 25 14.76 9.50 9.62
N ASN A 26 14.45 8.24 9.99
CA ASN A 26 13.09 7.69 10.04
C ASN A 26 12.24 8.06 8.81
N MET A 27 12.78 7.80 7.62
CA MET A 27 12.18 8.19 6.35
C MET A 27 11.90 6.98 5.45
N LEU A 28 10.75 6.99 4.81
CA LEU A 28 10.31 6.03 3.81
C LEU A 28 10.37 6.69 2.44
N THR A 29 11.02 6.05 1.50
CA THR A 29 10.90 6.41 0.09
C THR A 29 9.87 5.50 -0.53
N LEU A 30 8.81 6.10 -1.03
CA LEU A 30 7.69 5.47 -1.71
C LEU A 30 7.78 5.71 -3.21
N LYS A 31 7.31 4.75 -4.01
CA LYS A 31 7.11 4.89 -5.46
C LYS A 31 5.68 4.57 -5.79
N ASP A 32 5.05 5.41 -6.61
CA ASP A 32 3.74 5.08 -7.19
C ASP A 32 3.88 4.13 -8.39
N ARG A 33 2.77 3.85 -9.07
CA ARG A 33 2.73 3.01 -10.27
C ARG A 33 3.41 3.64 -11.49
N ASP A 34 3.48 4.97 -11.55
CA ASP A 34 4.03 5.75 -12.64
C ASP A 34 5.54 6.02 -12.43
N GLY A 35 6.10 5.53 -11.31
CA GLY A 35 7.50 5.66 -10.94
C GLY A 35 7.83 6.98 -10.21
N VAL A 36 6.83 7.81 -9.90
CA VAL A 36 7.02 9.04 -9.14
C VAL A 36 7.42 8.68 -7.72
N ARG A 37 8.44 9.38 -7.23
CA ARG A 37 9.01 9.18 -5.90
C ARG A 37 8.37 10.15 -4.90
N LEU A 38 7.98 9.61 -3.75
CA LEU A 38 7.49 10.35 -2.59
C LEU A 38 8.34 9.99 -1.37
N ASP A 39 9.05 10.96 -0.81
CA ASP A 39 9.77 10.78 0.45
C ASP A 39 8.84 11.19 1.61
N LEU A 40 8.56 10.25 2.50
CA LEU A 40 7.61 10.37 3.61
C LEU A 40 8.31 10.09 4.94
N LYS A 41 8.21 11.01 5.91
CA LYS A 41 8.65 10.71 7.28
C LYS A 41 7.71 9.70 7.92
N VAL A 42 8.26 8.73 8.65
CA VAL A 42 7.46 7.75 9.40
C VAL A 42 6.51 8.43 10.39
N SER A 43 6.91 9.57 10.97
CA SER A 43 6.07 10.36 11.87
C SER A 43 4.86 11.02 11.21
N ALA A 44 4.82 11.12 9.88
CA ALA A 44 3.70 11.66 9.12
C ALA A 44 2.71 10.57 8.68
N VAL A 45 2.97 9.30 9.02
CA VAL A 45 2.03 8.20 8.80
C VAL A 45 0.94 8.27 9.86
N ASP A 46 -0.27 8.61 9.43
CA ASP A 46 -1.47 8.69 10.27
C ASP A 46 -2.47 7.56 9.94
N SER A 47 -3.72 7.69 10.41
CA SER A 47 -4.78 6.72 10.22
C SER A 47 -5.30 6.59 8.78
N GLN A 48 -4.91 7.48 7.87
CA GLN A 48 -5.25 7.38 6.46
C GLN A 48 -4.38 6.35 5.72
N TRP A 49 -3.28 5.92 6.33
CA TRP A 49 -2.35 4.97 5.75
C TRP A 49 -2.61 3.54 6.20
N THR A 50 -2.50 2.60 5.27
CA THR A 50 -2.54 1.17 5.54
C THR A 50 -1.33 0.48 4.94
N LEU A 51 -0.73 -0.46 5.68
CA LEU A 51 0.43 -1.24 5.25
C LEU A 51 0.01 -2.66 4.86
N PHE A 52 0.45 -3.11 3.69
CA PHE A 52 0.23 -4.45 3.18
C PHE A 52 1.54 -5.17 2.92
N ARG A 53 1.54 -6.46 3.26
CA ARG A 53 2.56 -7.40 2.79
C ARG A 53 2.11 -7.97 1.46
N ALA A 54 2.96 -7.87 0.45
CA ALA A 54 2.74 -8.55 -0.82
C ALA A 54 3.21 -10.00 -0.69
N GLU A 55 2.32 -10.94 -0.94
CA GLU A 55 2.59 -12.37 -0.95
C GLU A 55 2.05 -12.98 -2.24
N THR A 56 2.74 -13.98 -2.78
CA THR A 56 2.24 -14.75 -3.93
C THR A 56 1.42 -15.90 -3.39
N LEU A 57 0.19 -16.03 -3.88
CA LEU A 57 -0.78 -17.00 -3.40
C LEU A 57 -1.17 -17.94 -4.55
N PRO A 58 -0.91 -19.26 -4.45
CA PRO A 58 -1.28 -20.20 -5.51
C PRO A 58 -2.81 -20.34 -5.58
N VAL A 59 -3.39 -20.00 -6.73
CA VAL A 59 -4.84 -20.06 -6.97
C VAL A 59 -5.18 -21.29 -7.80
N ALA A 60 -6.11 -22.10 -7.30
CA ALA A 60 -6.67 -23.26 -7.99
C ALA A 60 -8.20 -23.29 -7.83
N GLU A 61 -8.87 -23.99 -8.74
CA GLU A 61 -10.31 -24.21 -8.66
C GLU A 61 -10.67 -25.00 -7.40
N GLY A 62 -11.73 -24.58 -6.70
CA GLY A 62 -12.13 -25.16 -5.41
C GLY A 62 -11.41 -24.59 -4.17
N ASN A 63 -10.42 -23.70 -4.33
CA ASN A 63 -9.79 -23.03 -3.17
C ASN A 63 -10.78 -22.11 -2.45
N VAL A 64 -10.78 -22.18 -1.12
CA VAL A 64 -11.54 -21.26 -0.24
C VAL A 64 -10.59 -20.20 0.31
N TRP A 65 -10.93 -18.93 0.08
CA TRP A 65 -10.12 -17.79 0.49
C TRP A 65 -10.85 -16.92 1.50
N ARG A 66 -10.08 -16.24 2.37
CA ARG A 66 -10.61 -15.20 3.27
C ARG A 66 -10.25 -13.82 2.72
N CYS A 67 -11.24 -12.94 2.64
CA CYS A 67 -11.02 -11.53 2.34
C CYS A 67 -10.53 -10.78 3.59
N SER A 68 -9.36 -10.15 3.51
CA SER A 68 -8.76 -9.34 4.59
C SER A 68 -9.25 -7.89 4.62
N GLY A 69 -10.04 -7.47 3.64
CA GLY A 69 -10.61 -6.14 3.54
C GLY A 69 -11.75 -6.10 2.53
N ARG A 70 -12.16 -4.88 2.13
CA ARG A 70 -13.19 -4.73 1.11
C ARG A 70 -12.62 -5.13 -0.25
N TYR A 71 -13.17 -6.20 -0.83
CA TYR A 71 -12.81 -6.62 -2.18
C TYR A 71 -13.27 -5.57 -3.19
N ARG A 72 -12.34 -5.04 -3.98
CA ARG A 72 -12.62 -4.09 -5.06
C ARG A 72 -12.54 -4.83 -6.38
N THR A 73 -13.68 -5.04 -7.03
CA THR A 73 -13.70 -5.48 -8.42
C THR A 73 -13.21 -4.31 -9.28
N HIS A 74 -12.07 -4.46 -9.95
CA HIS A 74 -11.79 -3.64 -11.11
C HIS A 74 -12.79 -4.08 -12.19
N ALA A 75 -13.74 -3.21 -12.52
CA ALA A 75 -14.56 -3.34 -13.73
C ALA A 75 -13.74 -2.86 -14.94
#